data_AF-A0A9E1W638-F1
#
_entry.id   AF-A0A9E1W638-F1
#
_cell.length_a   1.000
_cell.length_b   1.000
_cell.length_c   1.000
_cell.angle_alpha   90.00
_cell.angle_beta   90.00
_cell.angle_gamma   90.00
#
_symmetry.space_group_name_H-M   'P 1'
#
loop_
_entity.id
_entity.type
_entity.pdbx_description
1 polymer ?
#
loop_
_entity_poly.entity_id
_entity_poly.type
_entity_poly.pdbx_seq_one_letter_code
_entity_poly.pdbx_strand_id
1 'polypeptide(L)'
;MTIGPTGWVGSCPSLSPDGKTLVFKEMRQDGTFELVAVDVATNTKQKLGETRSVDEQVEWLDNDTILYAVHPEGRDTAVQPAFDIWKLAIADGSEPVLFLPNADSPAVSR
;
A
#
# COMPACT_ATOMS: atom_id res chain seq x y z
N MET A 1 28.04 8.40 9.15
CA MET A 1 27.00 7.95 8.19
C MET A 1 26.10 9.14 7.93
N THR A 2 26.13 9.70 6.72
CA THR A 2 25.26 10.80 6.32
C THR A 2 24.04 10.20 5.63
N ILE A 3 22.85 10.50 6.15
CA ILE A 3 21.60 10.10 5.52
C ILE A 3 21.31 11.15 4.44
N GLY A 4 21.41 10.75 3.18
CA GLY A 4 21.04 11.58 2.03
C GLY A 4 19.61 11.29 1.57
N PRO A 5 18.92 12.25 0.93
CA PRO A 5 17.60 12.00 0.37
C PRO A 5 17.67 10.95 -0.75
N THR A 6 16.70 10.04 -0.77
CA THR A 6 16.60 8.96 -1.77
C THR A 6 16.07 9.43 -3.12
N GLY A 7 15.47 10.63 -3.18
CA GLY A 7 14.78 11.16 -4.35
C GLY A 7 13.33 10.70 -4.51
N TRP A 8 12.84 9.80 -3.63
CA TRP A 8 11.46 9.35 -3.63
C TRP A 8 10.53 10.38 -3.00
N VAL A 9 9.36 10.58 -3.61
CA VAL A 9 8.33 11.49 -3.13
C VAL A 9 7.05 10.70 -2.93
N GLY A 10 6.60 10.62 -1.69
CA GLY A 10 5.42 9.83 -1.33
C GLY A 10 4.91 10.16 0.06
N SER A 11 3.79 9.54 0.43
CA SER A 11 3.17 9.72 1.74
C SER A 11 2.71 8.38 2.31
N CYS A 12 2.30 8.38 3.59
CA CYS A 12 1.87 7.19 4.32
C CYS A 12 2.86 6.00 4.21
N PRO A 13 4.17 6.20 4.47
CA PRO A 13 5.15 5.14 4.36
C PRO A 13 4.94 4.04 5.42
N SER A 14 5.20 2.79 5.04
CA SER A 14 5.12 1.61 5.89
C SER A 14 6.28 0.66 5.60
N LEU A 15 7.09 0.38 6.62
CA LEU A 15 8.27 -0.47 6.52
C LEU A 15 7.91 -1.92 6.85
N SER A 16 8.43 -2.88 6.07
CA SER A 16 8.22 -4.30 6.32
C SER A 16 8.72 -4.70 7.71
N PRO A 17 8.15 -5.74 8.35
CA PRO A 17 8.58 -6.16 9.68
C PRO A 17 10.06 -6.56 9.75
N ASP A 18 10.62 -7.06 8.65
CA ASP A 18 12.05 -7.38 8.52
C ASP A 18 12.94 -6.18 8.09
N GLY A 19 12.35 -5.01 7.88
CA GLY A 19 13.05 -3.77 7.55
C GLY A 19 13.58 -3.65 6.12
N LYS A 20 13.29 -4.60 5.23
CA LYS A 20 13.87 -4.66 3.89
C LYS A 20 13.11 -3.88 2.84
N THR A 21 11.81 -3.70 3.01
CA THR A 21 10.96 -3.11 1.98
C THR A 21 10.12 -1.99 2.56
N LEU A 22 10.18 -0.82 1.93
CA LEU A 22 9.34 0.33 2.24
C LEU A 22 8.21 0.39 1.21
N VAL A 23 6.97 0.47 1.64
CA VAL A 23 5.82 0.76 0.77
C VAL A 23 5.26 2.14 1.10
N PHE A 24 4.88 2.91 0.09
CA PHE A 24 4.22 4.20 0.26
C PHE A 24 3.28 4.48 -0.91
N LYS A 25 2.38 5.46 -0.73
CA LYS A 25 1.56 5.97 -1.83
C LYS A 25 2.26 7.13 -2.54
N GLU A 26 2.33 7.04 -3.86
CA GLU A 26 2.87 8.06 -4.76
C GLU A 26 1.71 8.67 -5.57
N MET A 27 1.69 10.00 -5.70
CA MET A 27 0.66 10.68 -6.49
C MET A 27 1.02 10.61 -7.98
N ARG A 28 0.10 10.11 -8.79
CA ARG A 28 0.19 10.11 -10.25
C ARG A 28 -0.13 11.50 -10.82
N GLN A 29 0.20 11.70 -12.09
CA GLN A 29 -0.06 12.97 -12.80
C GLN A 29 -1.56 13.31 -12.90
N ASP A 30 -2.43 12.32 -12.88
CA ASP A 30 -3.90 12.47 -12.92
C ASP A 30 -4.53 12.75 -11.55
N GLY A 31 -3.72 12.87 -10.50
CA GLY A 31 -4.16 13.11 -9.13
C GLY A 31 -4.59 11.85 -8.37
N THR A 32 -4.56 10.66 -8.99
CA THR A 32 -4.78 9.39 -8.28
C THR A 32 -3.52 8.94 -7.53
N PHE A 33 -3.66 8.02 -6.58
CA PHE A 33 -2.55 7.49 -5.80
C PHE A 33 -2.26 6.04 -6.15
N GLU A 34 -0.98 5.71 -6.29
CA GLU A 34 -0.52 4.34 -6.50
C GLU A 34 0.39 3.84 -5.42
N LEU A 35 0.35 2.53 -5.17
CA LEU A 35 1.25 1.88 -4.24
C LEU A 35 2.57 1.51 -4.91
N VAL A 36 3.65 1.88 -4.25
CA VAL A 36 5.01 1.67 -4.72
C VAL A 36 5.84 1.05 -3.61
N ALA A 37 6.63 0.03 -3.94
CA ALA A 37 7.56 -0.61 -3.03
C ALA A 37 9.01 -0.23 -3.38
N VAL A 38 9.84 -0.05 -2.35
CA VAL A 38 11.27 0.22 -2.46
C VAL A 38 12.04 -0.78 -1.64
N ASP A 39 13.01 -1.45 -2.27
CA ASP A 39 14.05 -2.19 -1.57
C ASP A 39 14.99 -1.19 -0.88
N VAL A 40 15.07 -1.27 0.45
CA VAL A 40 15.77 -0.28 1.28
C VAL A 40 17.28 -0.34 1.08
N ALA A 41 17.84 -1.52 0.79
CA ALA A 41 19.28 -1.71 0.67
C ALA A 41 19.83 -1.22 -0.68
N THR A 42 19.08 -1.46 -1.75
CA THR A 42 19.47 -1.17 -3.14
C THR A 42 18.86 0.14 -3.65
N ASN A 43 17.90 0.71 -2.93
CA ASN A 43 17.11 1.85 -3.37
C ASN A 43 16.38 1.57 -4.70
N THR A 44 15.97 0.33 -4.93
CA THR A 44 15.25 -0.07 -6.15
C THR A 44 13.76 0.09 -5.95
N LYS A 45 13.09 0.86 -6.83
CA LYS A 45 11.65 1.12 -6.79
C LYS A 45 10.89 0.22 -7.77
N GLN A 46 9.76 -0.34 -7.33
CA GLN A 46 8.84 -1.13 -8.15
C GLN A 46 7.39 -0.72 -7.91
N LYS A 47 6.59 -0.68 -8.98
CA LYS A 47 5.15 -0.47 -8.90
C LYS A 47 4.46 -1.78 -8.54
N LEU A 48 3.45 -1.72 -7.67
CA LEU A 48 2.67 -2.90 -7.28
C LEU A 48 1.44 -3.10 -8.18
N GLY A 49 0.88 -4.31 -8.16
CA GLY A 49 -0.21 -4.75 -9.03
C GLY A 49 -1.59 -4.12 -8.79
N GLU A 50 -1.77 -3.30 -7.74
CA GLU A 50 -3.02 -2.58 -7.52
C GLU A 50 -3.18 -1.45 -8.56
N THR A 51 -4.26 -1.51 -9.31
CA THR A 51 -4.53 -0.57 -10.40
C THR A 51 -5.45 0.57 -9.96
N ARG A 52 -6.29 0.34 -8.95
CA ARG A 52 -7.20 1.33 -8.35
C ARG A 52 -6.41 2.36 -7.55
N SER A 53 -7.02 3.53 -7.34
CA SER A 53 -6.42 4.58 -6.53
C SER A 53 -6.46 4.22 -5.05
N VAL A 54 -5.32 4.29 -4.36
CA VAL A 54 -5.21 4.00 -2.92
C VAL A 54 -4.80 5.25 -2.16
N ASP A 55 -5.79 5.95 -1.60
CA ASP A 55 -5.58 7.18 -0.83
C ASP A 55 -5.62 6.94 0.70
N GLU A 56 -5.00 5.86 1.17
CA GLU A 56 -5.00 5.46 2.60
C GLU A 56 -3.62 4.94 3.02
N GLN A 57 -3.47 4.57 4.30
CA GLN A 57 -2.30 3.91 4.85
C GLN A 57 -2.12 2.49 4.28
N VAL A 58 -0.86 2.05 4.25
CA VAL A 58 -0.49 0.65 4.01
C VAL A 58 0.01 0.05 5.32
N GLU A 59 -0.37 -1.19 5.61
CA GLU A 59 0.12 -1.94 6.76
C GLU A 59 0.62 -3.32 6.31
N TRP A 60 1.71 -3.83 6.90
CA TRP A 60 2.22 -5.15 6.56
C TRP A 60 1.51 -6.27 7.33
N LEU A 61 0.94 -7.25 6.64
CA LEU A 61 0.40 -8.45 7.30
C LEU A 61 1.52 -9.37 7.80
N ASP A 62 2.57 -9.50 7.01
CA ASP A 62 3.78 -10.29 7.26
C ASP A 62 4.96 -9.67 6.48
N ASN A 63 6.04 -10.40 6.22
CA ASN A 63 7.20 -9.86 5.49
C ASN A 63 6.95 -9.65 4.00
N ASP A 64 5.94 -10.30 3.42
CA ASP A 64 5.76 -10.40 1.97
C ASP A 64 4.37 -9.92 1.52
N THR A 65 3.47 -9.60 2.46
CA THR A 65 2.09 -9.23 2.18
C THR A 65 1.72 -7.91 2.84
N ILE A 66 1.11 -7.01 2.06
CA ILE A 66 0.56 -5.74 2.55
C ILE A 66 -0.98 -5.78 2.61
N LEU A 67 -1.53 -4.94 3.48
CA LEU A 67 -2.94 -4.60 3.63
C LEU A 67 -3.14 -3.12 3.30
N TYR A 68 -4.24 -2.79 2.65
CA TYR A 68 -4.63 -1.42 2.34
C TYR A 68 -6.14 -1.32 2.08
N ALA A 69 -6.70 -0.13 2.29
CA ALA A 69 -8.11 0.14 2.08
C ALA A 69 -8.39 0.67 0.66
N VAL A 70 -9.43 0.16 0.01
CA VAL A 70 -9.91 0.67 -1.30
C VAL A 70 -11.40 0.91 -1.24
N HIS A 71 -11.85 2.01 -1.83
CA HIS A 71 -13.28 2.28 -2.01
C HIS A 71 -13.89 1.22 -2.95
N PRO A 72 -14.94 0.51 -2.54
CA PRO A 72 -15.62 -0.46 -3.40
C PRO A 72 -16.33 0.27 -4.53
N GLU A 73 -16.08 -0.17 -5.77
CA GLU A 73 -16.78 0.35 -6.95
C GLU A 73 -18.27 0.03 -6.88
N GLY A 74 -19.12 0.98 -7.29
CA GLY A 74 -20.56 0.77 -7.44
C GLY A 74 -21.38 0.66 -6.14
N ARG A 75 -20.79 0.91 -4.96
CA ARG A 75 -21.59 1.10 -3.73
C ARG A 75 -22.09 2.55 -3.65
N ASP A 76 -23.37 2.73 -3.98
CA ASP A 76 -24.09 4.01 -3.94
C ASP A 76 -24.62 4.37 -2.52
N THR A 77 -24.43 3.49 -1.55
CA THR A 77 -24.93 3.63 -0.18
C THR A 77 -23.80 4.01 0.77
N ALA A 78 -24.08 4.95 1.68
CA ALA A 78 -23.20 5.34 2.79
C ALA A 78 -23.08 4.20 3.84
N VAL A 79 -22.46 3.07 3.47
CA VAL A 79 -22.01 2.06 4.43
C VAL A 79 -20.69 2.57 5.01
N GLN A 80 -20.61 2.64 6.33
CA GLN A 80 -19.38 2.97 7.03
C GLN A 80 -18.75 1.69 7.61
N PRO A 81 -17.43 1.49 7.47
CA PRO A 81 -16.52 2.33 6.68
C PRO A 81 -16.78 2.15 5.17
N ALA A 82 -16.54 3.21 4.41
CA ALA A 82 -16.77 3.27 2.96
C ALA A 82 -15.69 2.51 2.15
N PHE A 83 -15.01 1.56 2.77
CA PHE A 83 -13.84 0.86 2.22
C PHE A 83 -13.94 -0.65 2.49
N ASP A 84 -13.19 -1.40 1.69
CA ASP A 84 -12.83 -2.77 2.01
C ASP A 84 -11.30 -2.85 2.16
N ILE A 85 -10.82 -3.71 3.07
CA ILE A 85 -9.39 -4.03 3.17
C ILE A 85 -9.04 -5.11 2.16
N TRP A 86 -8.05 -4.83 1.33
CA TRP A 86 -7.45 -5.73 0.37
C TRP A 86 -6.05 -6.12 0.83
N LYS A 87 -5.59 -7.29 0.38
CA LYS A 87 -4.22 -7.74 0.54
C LYS A 87 -3.53 -7.90 -0.81
N LEU A 88 -2.23 -7.66 -0.83
CA LEU A 88 -1.39 -7.87 -2.01
C LEU A 88 -0.02 -8.40 -1.59
N ALA A 89 0.44 -9.46 -2.26
CA ALA A 89 1.80 -9.95 -2.09
C ALA A 89 2.79 -9.05 -2.85
N ILE A 90 3.98 -8.84 -2.27
CA ILE A 90 5.09 -8.11 -2.88
C ILE A 90 5.85 -9.05 -3.81
N ALA A 91 5.21 -9.42 -4.92
CA ALA A 91 5.80 -10.25 -5.97
C ALA A 91 5.22 -9.90 -7.34
N ASP A 92 6.04 -10.05 -8.38
CA ASP A 92 5.63 -9.79 -9.77
C ASP A 92 4.40 -10.61 -10.15
N GLY A 93 3.42 -9.94 -10.76
CA GLY A 93 2.17 -10.57 -11.21
C GLY A 93 1.19 -10.89 -10.08
N SER A 94 1.45 -10.48 -8.84
CA SER A 94 0.47 -10.62 -7.75
C SER A 94 -0.75 -9.76 -8.00
N GLU A 95 -1.93 -10.32 -7.76
CA GLU A 95 -3.20 -9.63 -7.88
C GLU A 95 -3.78 -9.28 -6.49
N PRO A 96 -4.45 -8.13 -6.34
CA PRO A 96 -5.19 -7.79 -5.12
C PRO A 96 -6.27 -8.82 -4.78
N VAL A 97 -6.32 -9.23 -3.51
CA VAL A 97 -7.36 -10.13 -2.99
C VAL A 97 -8.10 -9.45 -1.85
N LEU A 98 -9.43 -9.49 -1.86
CA LEU A 98 -10.24 -9.01 -0.75
C LEU A 98 -9.87 -9.75 0.54
N PHE A 99 -9.54 -9.01 1.59
CA PHE A 99 -9.16 -9.56 2.89
C PHE A 99 -10.29 -9.43 3.91
N LEU A 100 -10.84 -8.23 4.05
CA LEU A 100 -11.93 -7.95 4.99
C LEU A 100 -12.88 -6.88 4.41
N PRO A 101 -14.16 -7.21 4.15
CA PRO A 101 -15.11 -6.22 3.66
C PRO A 101 -15.56 -5.26 4.77
N ASN A 102 -15.97 -4.04 4.40
CA ASN A 102 -16.45 -3.00 5.32
C ASN A 102 -15.44 -2.71 6.44
N ALA A 103 -14.19 -2.48 6.07
CA ALA A 103 -13.11 -2.16 6.99
C ALA A 103 -12.13 -1.16 6.36
N ASP A 104 -11.48 -0.35 7.19
CA ASP A 104 -10.47 0.64 6.83
C ASP A 104 -9.30 0.65 7.84
N SER A 105 -8.24 1.40 7.52
CA SER A 105 -7.08 1.66 8.37
C SER A 105 -6.55 0.44 9.14
N PRO A 106 -6.06 -0.60 8.44
CA PRO A 106 -5.57 -1.82 9.06
C PRO A 106 -4.42 -1.56 10.03
N ALA A 107 -4.40 -2.30 11.14
CA ALA A 107 -3.29 -2.36 12.07
C ALA A 107 -2.98 -3.82 12.40
N VAL A 108 -1.71 -4.20 12.43
CA VAL A 108 -1.26 -5.56 12.72
C VAL A 108 -0.44 -5.55 14.02
N SER A 109 -0.89 -6.30 15.02
CA SER A 109 -0.14 -6.50 16.27
C SER A 109 1.05 -7.42 16.01
N ARG A 110 2.22 -7.05 16.52
CA ARG A 110 3.48 -7.79 16.37
C ARG A 110 4.22 -7.87 17.68
#